data_AF-A0A9P8SCZ8-F1
#
_entry.id   AF-A0A9P8SCZ8-F1
#
_cell.length_a   1.000
_cell.length_b   1.000
_cell.length_c   1.000
_cell.angle_alpha   90.00
_cell.angle_beta   90.00
_cell.angle_gamma   90.00
#
_symmetry.space_group_name_H-M   'P 1'
#
loop_
_entity.id
_entity.type
_entity.pdbx_description
1 polymer ?
#
loop_
_entity_poly.entity_id
_entity_poly.type
_entity_poly.pdbx_seq_one_letter_code
_entity_poly.pdbx_strand_id
1 'polypeptide(L)'
;MQGRQVRYSKHRIVPKSRCHGPAIYLDGASPALTRWLCAVLCCKTGWIADDGFFPPWAACLATNPDLVTTSPAPTKDLAAPSSSEATRLLLELCQLFDLNTDPFGEKLTTLPPCRAGFLAALMFPFYRFRTMTPQLPQPDMRPAGNNKNRKSHDRRTVLLYLRDIRYFMSLSLHPPSLGSILWSALWQPDIDCNLVSPWLASFINVLDHIINDRKLEILVKVLALRRPRVGIWWLALFLLGDLEIIHWFRRYAETLMEKRASATLSAPDPVVSAWTGSKQSFLDYDKTKQYKGLNDLVSREDLLRCRLVFNSQDRYFASLSWRPFGHIAMRNVELELWPYLESDYTFVYDSFAWYQNGKLLHVSRGFRSETGRHVKCVPDDLERRRSETNCHAGCHHDIKLESSRISTLNMLSRAIYDATGGRHWANTALPATSRQHWWLRDWEGLDSWDTSIKLNHEADNAAAARPPSRFLLDWIRRQTQDSQANV
;
A
#
# COMPACT_ATOMS: atom_id res chain seq x y z
N MET A 1 9.86 5.62 -24.32
CA MET A 1 9.42 5.23 -22.95
C MET A 1 8.10 4.48 -23.07
N GLN A 2 8.01 3.21 -22.61
CA GLN A 2 6.79 2.40 -22.75
C GLN A 2 6.26 2.33 -24.21
N GLY A 3 7.15 2.16 -25.19
CA GLY A 3 6.79 2.13 -26.61
C GLY A 3 6.54 3.50 -27.26
N ARG A 4 6.49 4.60 -26.49
CA ARG A 4 6.33 5.96 -27.04
C ARG A 4 7.63 6.52 -27.62
N GLN A 5 7.52 7.17 -28.76
CA GLN A 5 8.58 7.97 -29.36
C GLN A 5 8.76 9.28 -28.58
N VAL A 6 10.02 9.68 -28.42
CA VAL A 6 10.43 10.85 -27.65
C VAL A 6 11.46 11.60 -28.49
N ARG A 7 11.40 12.93 -28.42
CA ARG A 7 12.36 13.82 -29.08
C ARG A 7 12.89 14.87 -28.11
N TYR A 8 14.09 15.37 -28.38
CA TYR A 8 14.62 16.49 -27.61
C TYR A 8 13.83 17.77 -27.90
N SER A 9 13.62 18.57 -26.85
CA SER A 9 13.00 19.89 -26.97
C SER A 9 14.06 20.96 -27.27
N LYS A 10 13.61 22.17 -27.61
CA LYS A 10 14.50 23.33 -27.79
C LYS A 10 15.08 23.84 -26.46
N HIS A 11 14.53 23.43 -25.31
CA HIS A 11 14.85 24.01 -24.00
C HIS A 11 16.05 23.38 -23.29
N ARG A 12 17.01 22.78 -24.00
CA ARG A 12 18.14 22.04 -23.38
C ARG A 12 19.08 22.94 -22.59
N ILE A 13 19.64 22.41 -21.50
CA ILE A 13 20.73 23.05 -20.77
C ILE A 13 21.98 23.01 -21.66
N VAL A 14 22.72 24.12 -21.72
CA VAL A 14 24.02 24.17 -22.41
C VAL A 14 25.14 24.05 -21.37
N PRO A 15 26.06 23.08 -21.50
CA PRO A 15 27.20 22.97 -20.61
C PRO A 15 28.10 24.22 -20.65
N LYS A 16 28.59 24.65 -19.50
CA LYS A 16 29.52 25.77 -19.33
C LYS A 16 30.96 25.25 -19.31
N SER A 17 31.92 26.12 -19.63
CA SER A 17 33.35 25.78 -19.54
C SER A 17 33.90 25.86 -18.11
N ARG A 18 33.31 26.71 -17.25
CA ARG A 18 33.68 26.88 -15.83
C ARG A 18 32.46 27.23 -14.99
N CYS A 19 32.49 26.85 -13.71
CA CYS A 19 31.52 27.26 -12.69
C CYS A 19 32.25 27.45 -11.34
N HIS A 20 31.75 28.36 -10.51
CA HIS A 20 32.29 28.66 -9.17
C HIS A 20 31.44 28.10 -8.02
N GLY A 21 30.37 27.35 -8.32
CA GLY A 21 29.46 26.74 -7.35
C GLY A 21 29.26 25.23 -7.57
N PRO A 22 28.29 24.62 -6.86
CA PRO A 22 27.90 23.21 -7.06
C PRO A 22 27.56 22.94 -8.52
N ALA A 23 28.22 21.97 -9.12
CA ALA A 23 28.05 21.65 -10.53
C ALA A 23 28.26 20.17 -10.80
N ILE A 24 27.74 19.72 -11.93
CA ILE A 24 27.98 18.37 -12.45
C ILE A 24 29.09 18.48 -13.50
N TYR A 25 30.26 17.96 -13.17
CA TYR A 25 31.43 17.97 -14.06
C TYR A 25 31.38 16.74 -14.98
N LEU A 26 31.32 16.98 -16.29
CA LEU A 26 31.11 15.96 -17.32
C LEU A 26 32.39 15.63 -18.09
N ASP A 27 33.56 15.95 -17.54
CA ASP A 27 34.84 15.61 -18.16
C ASP A 27 35.03 14.08 -18.17
N GLY A 28 35.27 13.52 -19.37
CA GLY A 28 35.31 12.07 -19.58
C GLY A 28 33.97 11.42 -19.96
N ALA A 29 32.86 12.19 -19.98
CA ALA A 29 31.57 11.72 -20.50
C ALA A 29 31.57 11.64 -22.03
N SER A 30 30.83 10.67 -22.59
CA SER A 30 30.56 10.61 -24.02
C SER A 30 29.69 11.79 -24.47
N PRO A 31 29.81 12.25 -25.73
CA PRO A 31 28.92 13.29 -26.26
C PRO A 31 27.43 12.93 -26.16
N ALA A 32 27.10 11.63 -26.20
CA ALA A 32 25.73 11.15 -26.06
C ALA A 32 25.22 11.30 -24.61
N LEU A 33 26.05 10.98 -23.62
CA LEU A 33 25.72 11.16 -22.20
C LEU A 33 25.50 12.64 -21.87
N THR A 34 26.41 13.52 -22.30
CA THR A 34 26.27 14.97 -22.10
C THR A 34 24.96 15.50 -22.68
N ARG A 35 24.64 15.18 -23.94
CA ARG A 35 23.37 15.61 -24.57
C ARG A 35 22.14 15.09 -23.82
N TRP A 36 22.18 13.85 -23.37
CA TRP A 36 21.06 13.24 -22.64
C TRP A 36 20.84 13.92 -21.28
N LEU A 37 21.89 14.19 -20.51
CA LEU A 37 21.80 14.90 -19.22
C LEU A 37 21.30 16.34 -19.38
N CYS A 38 21.76 17.06 -20.42
CA CYS A 38 21.28 18.39 -20.77
C CYS A 38 19.76 18.44 -20.99
N ALA A 39 19.17 17.34 -21.47
CA ALA A 39 17.74 17.23 -21.70
C ALA A 39 16.97 16.77 -20.45
N VAL A 40 17.47 15.76 -19.74
CA VAL A 40 16.78 15.17 -18.57
C VAL A 40 16.77 16.11 -17.38
N LEU A 41 17.86 16.87 -17.16
CA LEU A 41 17.98 17.77 -16.00
C LEU A 41 17.39 19.16 -16.24
N CYS A 42 16.85 19.43 -17.43
CA CYS A 42 16.24 20.72 -17.75
C CYS A 42 14.94 20.95 -16.96
N CYS A 43 14.83 22.11 -16.30
CA CYS A 43 13.62 22.52 -15.57
C CYS A 43 12.40 22.75 -16.48
N LYS A 44 12.63 23.12 -17.75
CA LYS A 44 11.58 23.38 -18.77
C LYS A 44 11.29 22.17 -19.66
N THR A 45 11.55 20.95 -19.18
CA THR A 45 11.45 19.69 -19.95
C THR A 45 12.27 19.71 -21.25
N GLY A 46 13.50 19.20 -21.20
CA GLY A 46 14.40 19.11 -22.36
C GLY A 46 14.03 18.03 -23.38
N TRP A 47 12.91 17.34 -23.17
CA TRP A 47 12.39 16.24 -23.99
C TRP A 47 10.86 16.27 -23.99
N ILE A 48 10.25 15.77 -25.06
CA ILE A 48 8.79 15.75 -25.25
C ILE A 48 8.42 14.41 -25.89
N ALA A 49 7.32 13.79 -25.42
CA ALA A 49 6.71 12.64 -26.10
C ALA A 49 5.81 13.13 -27.23
N ASP A 50 5.75 12.40 -28.35
CA ASP A 50 5.01 12.87 -29.54
C ASP A 50 3.50 13.01 -29.32
N ASP A 51 2.94 12.27 -28.36
CA ASP A 51 1.55 12.38 -27.93
C ASP A 51 1.28 13.54 -26.96
N GLY A 52 2.32 14.28 -26.54
CA GLY A 52 2.23 15.38 -25.59
C GLY A 52 2.06 14.96 -24.13
N PHE A 53 1.99 13.65 -23.84
CA PHE A 53 1.75 13.15 -22.48
C PHE A 53 3.05 12.74 -21.79
N PHE A 54 3.20 13.16 -20.54
CA PHE A 54 4.31 12.74 -19.70
C PHE A 54 4.01 11.42 -18.97
N PRO A 55 4.98 10.50 -18.84
CA PRO A 55 4.83 9.34 -18.00
C PRO A 55 4.67 9.74 -16.53
N PRO A 56 4.07 8.88 -15.69
CA PRO A 56 3.85 9.17 -14.27
C PRO A 56 5.12 9.46 -13.45
N TRP A 57 6.27 8.95 -13.91
CA TRP A 57 7.59 9.18 -13.30
C TRP A 57 8.34 10.39 -13.88
N ALA A 58 7.72 11.17 -14.77
CA ALA A 58 8.35 12.39 -15.25
C ALA A 58 8.43 13.42 -14.11
N ALA A 59 9.65 13.84 -13.81
CA ALA A 59 9.96 14.90 -12.85
C ALA A 59 10.80 15.98 -13.53
N CYS A 60 10.65 17.22 -13.04
CA CYS A 60 11.44 18.37 -13.46
C CYS A 60 12.10 18.98 -12.23
N LEU A 61 13.33 19.46 -12.40
CA LEU A 61 14.00 20.23 -11.36
C LEU A 61 13.38 21.63 -11.27
N ALA A 62 13.34 22.21 -10.06
CA ALA A 62 12.87 23.58 -9.88
C ALA A 62 13.78 24.60 -10.58
N THR A 63 15.08 24.31 -10.62
CA THR A 63 16.12 25.14 -11.24
C THR A 63 17.03 24.28 -12.10
N ASN A 64 17.64 24.88 -13.13
CA ASN A 64 18.62 24.17 -13.94
C ASN A 64 19.92 24.01 -13.14
N PRO A 65 20.47 22.79 -13.01
CA PRO A 65 21.80 22.60 -12.46
C PRO A 65 22.86 23.11 -13.43
N ASP A 66 24.01 23.51 -12.89
CA ASP A 66 25.17 23.85 -13.70
C ASP A 66 25.87 22.57 -14.18
N LEU A 67 25.96 22.43 -15.50
CA LEU A 67 26.73 21.36 -16.16
C LEU A 67 28.04 21.95 -16.66
N VAL A 68 29.18 21.33 -16.34
CA VAL A 68 30.51 21.81 -16.72
C VAL A 68 31.23 20.78 -17.57
N THR A 69 31.83 21.19 -18.69
CA THR A 69 32.68 20.33 -19.53
C THR A 69 33.78 21.14 -20.21
N THR A 70 34.97 20.55 -20.30
CA THR A 70 36.13 21.12 -21.00
C THR A 70 36.03 21.01 -22.52
N SER A 71 35.20 20.09 -23.03
CA SER A 71 35.00 19.87 -24.47
C SER A 71 33.49 19.85 -24.81
N PRO A 72 32.84 21.02 -24.95
CA PRO A 72 31.44 21.08 -25.35
C PRO A 72 31.28 20.54 -26.77
N ALA A 73 30.74 19.32 -26.91
CA ALA A 73 30.44 18.74 -28.21
C ALA A 73 29.29 19.50 -28.88
N PRO A 74 29.31 19.68 -30.22
CA PRO A 74 28.21 20.30 -30.94
C PRO A 74 26.91 19.50 -30.74
N THR A 75 25.86 20.18 -30.28
CA THR A 75 24.51 19.64 -30.17
C THR A 75 23.90 19.47 -31.55
N LYS A 76 24.30 18.42 -32.28
CA LYS A 76 23.51 17.96 -33.44
C LYS A 76 22.13 17.53 -32.95
N ASP A 77 21.10 17.87 -33.70
CA ASP A 77 19.73 17.41 -33.45
C ASP A 77 19.64 15.92 -33.79
N LEU A 78 19.90 15.11 -32.77
CA LEU A 78 19.79 13.66 -32.79
C LEU A 78 18.50 13.24 -32.11
N ALA A 79 17.97 12.07 -32.46
CA ALA A 79 16.83 11.49 -31.77
C ALA A 79 17.12 11.27 -30.27
N ALA A 80 16.07 11.28 -29.45
CA ALA A 80 16.22 10.90 -28.04
C ALA A 80 16.56 9.39 -27.94
N PRO A 81 17.31 8.97 -26.91
CA PRO A 81 17.75 7.58 -26.81
C PRO A 81 16.56 6.63 -26.62
N SER A 82 16.65 5.46 -27.26
CA SER A 82 15.82 4.29 -26.96
C SER A 82 16.02 3.83 -25.50
N SER A 83 15.14 2.96 -25.00
CA SER A 83 15.26 2.41 -23.63
C SER A 83 16.59 1.68 -23.41
N SER A 84 17.07 0.95 -24.42
CA SER A 84 18.37 0.26 -24.38
C SER A 84 19.54 1.23 -24.39
N GLU A 85 19.46 2.32 -25.16
CA GLU A 85 20.51 3.35 -25.19
C GLU A 85 20.54 4.14 -23.89
N ALA A 86 19.37 4.55 -23.37
CA ALA A 86 19.27 5.22 -22.08
C ALA A 86 19.84 4.35 -20.94
N THR A 87 19.66 3.03 -21.01
CA THR A 87 20.29 2.09 -20.08
C THR A 87 21.82 2.13 -20.17
N ARG A 88 22.38 2.16 -21.38
CA ARG A 88 23.84 2.26 -21.56
C ARG A 88 24.38 3.59 -21.05
N LEU A 89 23.68 4.69 -21.32
CA LEU A 89 24.03 6.02 -20.82
C LEU A 89 23.97 6.10 -19.29
N LEU A 90 22.97 5.46 -18.67
CA LEU A 90 22.89 5.36 -17.21
C LEU A 90 24.06 4.55 -16.63
N LEU A 91 24.45 3.44 -17.26
CA LEU A 91 25.62 2.66 -16.85
C LEU A 91 26.92 3.46 -16.99
N GLU A 92 27.06 4.21 -18.07
CA GLU A 92 28.19 5.14 -18.28
C GLU A 92 28.24 6.20 -17.18
N LEU A 93 27.11 6.84 -16.87
CA LEU A 93 26.99 7.81 -15.77
C LEU A 93 27.44 7.21 -14.44
N CYS A 94 26.96 6.01 -14.12
CA CYS A 94 27.32 5.32 -12.88
C CYS A 94 28.83 5.01 -12.83
N GLN A 95 29.46 4.71 -13.97
CA GLN A 95 30.90 4.47 -14.06
C GLN A 95 31.71 5.76 -13.94
N LEU A 96 31.23 6.86 -14.54
CA LEU A 96 31.90 8.16 -14.51
C LEU A 96 32.00 8.71 -13.07
N PHE A 97 30.92 8.60 -12.31
CA PHE A 97 30.81 9.14 -10.95
C PHE A 97 30.92 8.11 -9.82
N ASP A 98 31.21 6.85 -10.14
CA ASP A 98 31.28 5.74 -9.19
C ASP A 98 30.00 5.53 -8.35
N LEU A 99 28.82 5.73 -8.95
CA LEU A 99 27.52 5.72 -8.25
C LEU A 99 27.04 4.32 -7.83
N ASN A 100 27.80 3.28 -8.17
CA ASN A 100 27.48 1.88 -7.93
C ASN A 100 28.32 1.25 -6.80
N THR A 101 29.31 1.96 -6.26
CA THR A 101 30.15 1.44 -5.17
C THR A 101 29.53 1.78 -3.82
N ASP A 102 29.73 0.87 -2.86
CA ASP A 102 29.56 1.19 -1.46
C ASP A 102 30.83 1.92 -1.02
N PRO A 103 30.78 3.23 -0.71
CA PRO A 103 31.97 4.04 -0.46
C PRO A 103 32.82 3.54 0.72
N PHE A 104 32.29 2.65 1.57
CA PHE A 104 32.97 2.20 2.78
C PHE A 104 33.35 0.71 2.83
N GLY A 105 33.08 -0.08 1.78
CA GLY A 105 33.69 -1.41 1.53
C GLY A 105 33.49 -2.54 2.56
N GLU A 106 33.13 -2.26 3.81
CA GLU A 106 33.15 -3.23 4.93
C GLU A 106 31.99 -3.05 5.92
N LYS A 107 31.19 -1.97 5.82
CA LYS A 107 29.98 -1.80 6.63
C LYS A 107 28.76 -1.72 5.72
N LEU A 108 27.86 -2.69 5.90
CA LEU A 108 26.53 -2.82 5.29
C LEU A 108 25.59 -1.66 5.66
N THR A 109 26.02 -0.40 5.47
CA THR A 109 25.34 0.79 6.02
C THR A 109 24.97 1.83 4.97
N THR A 110 25.53 1.78 3.76
CA THR A 110 25.33 2.83 2.74
C THR A 110 24.66 2.28 1.48
N LEU A 111 23.47 2.79 1.14
CA LEU A 111 22.77 2.46 -0.10
C LEU A 111 23.43 3.17 -1.29
N PRO A 112 23.93 2.47 -2.32
CA PRO A 112 24.56 3.12 -3.47
C PRO A 112 23.63 4.13 -4.15
N PRO A 113 24.14 5.31 -4.57
CA PRO A 113 23.33 6.38 -5.15
C PRO A 113 22.46 5.95 -6.35
N CYS A 114 22.95 5.03 -7.19
CA CYS A 114 22.16 4.51 -8.31
C CYS A 114 20.88 3.78 -7.85
N ARG A 115 20.97 3.02 -6.76
CA ARG A 115 19.87 2.25 -6.18
C ARG A 115 18.92 3.20 -5.46
N ALA A 116 19.47 4.16 -4.72
CA ALA A 116 18.68 5.24 -4.12
C ALA A 116 17.87 5.99 -5.18
N GLY A 117 18.50 6.43 -6.27
CA GLY A 117 17.81 7.13 -7.36
C GLY A 117 16.72 6.28 -8.03
N PHE A 118 16.99 4.99 -8.26
CA PHE A 118 15.99 4.05 -8.76
C PHE A 118 14.77 3.94 -7.85
N LEU A 119 15.00 3.71 -6.55
CA LEU A 119 13.93 3.58 -5.56
C LEU A 119 13.14 4.88 -5.40
N ALA A 120 13.84 6.01 -5.26
CA ALA A 120 13.24 7.33 -5.15
C ALA A 120 12.35 7.65 -6.36
N ALA A 121 12.81 7.33 -7.57
CA ALA A 121 12.02 7.55 -8.78
C ALA A 121 10.69 6.78 -8.74
N LEU A 122 10.67 5.54 -8.23
CA LEU A 122 9.43 4.75 -8.09
C LEU A 122 8.40 5.40 -7.14
N MET A 123 8.78 6.38 -6.32
CA MET A 123 7.84 7.10 -5.45
C MET A 123 7.28 8.39 -6.05
N PHE A 124 7.74 8.81 -7.24
CA PHE A 124 7.22 10.01 -7.90
C PHE A 124 5.70 10.00 -8.16
N PRO A 125 5.08 8.90 -8.64
CA PRO A 125 3.63 8.86 -8.81
C PRO A 125 2.88 9.04 -7.49
N PHE A 126 3.41 8.47 -6.39
CA PHE A 126 2.85 8.61 -5.06
C PHE A 126 2.96 10.06 -4.55
N TYR A 127 4.12 10.69 -4.71
CA TYR A 127 4.33 12.11 -4.38
C TYR A 127 3.38 13.02 -5.14
N ARG A 128 3.21 12.79 -6.45
CA ARG A 128 2.24 13.53 -7.27
C ARG A 128 0.82 13.34 -6.76
N PHE A 129 0.41 12.10 -6.48
CA PHE A 129 -0.92 11.78 -5.95
C PHE A 129 -1.20 12.47 -4.61
N ARG A 130 -0.17 12.64 -3.77
CA ARG A 130 -0.28 13.28 -2.45
C ARG A 130 0.06 14.76 -2.44
N THR A 131 0.26 15.37 -3.62
CA THR A 131 0.68 16.76 -3.77
C THR A 131 1.90 17.11 -2.92
N MET A 132 2.88 16.20 -2.88
CA MET A 132 4.14 16.35 -2.17
C MET A 132 5.25 16.76 -3.12
N THR A 133 6.28 17.41 -2.59
CA THR A 133 7.42 17.89 -3.38
C THR A 133 8.70 17.25 -2.87
N PRO A 134 9.43 16.48 -3.70
CA PRO A 134 10.73 15.94 -3.32
C PRO A 134 11.71 17.04 -2.90
N GLN A 135 12.38 16.83 -1.77
CA GLN A 135 13.44 17.69 -1.24
C GLN A 135 14.77 16.98 -1.47
N LEU A 136 15.39 17.24 -2.62
CA LEU A 136 16.68 16.65 -3.01
C LEU A 136 17.81 17.67 -2.80
N PRO A 137 19.01 17.23 -2.35
CA PRO A 137 20.16 18.11 -2.23
C PRO A 137 20.59 18.65 -3.60
N GLN A 138 21.29 19.79 -3.60
CA GLN A 138 21.86 20.32 -4.83
C GLN A 138 22.92 19.34 -5.39
N PRO A 139 22.89 19.06 -6.71
CA PRO A 139 23.83 18.12 -7.30
C PRO A 139 25.23 18.75 -7.38
N ASP A 140 26.17 18.20 -6.63
CA ASP A 140 27.62 18.42 -6.81
C ASP A 140 28.26 17.07 -7.12
N MET A 141 28.70 16.89 -8.37
CA MET A 141 29.21 15.62 -8.86
C MET A 141 30.51 15.83 -9.63
N ARG A 142 31.57 15.21 -9.15
CA ARG A 142 32.90 15.22 -9.78
C ARG A 142 33.24 13.82 -10.30
N PRO A 143 33.78 13.69 -11.52
CA PRO A 143 34.24 12.41 -12.04
C PRO A 143 35.16 11.75 -11.02
N ALA A 144 34.93 10.46 -10.79
CA ALA A 144 35.81 9.69 -9.94
C ALA A 144 37.22 9.68 -10.55
N GLY A 145 38.23 10.02 -9.75
CA GLY A 145 39.62 10.07 -10.20
C GLY A 145 40.07 8.75 -10.83
N ASN A 146 41.13 8.81 -11.65
CA ASN A 146 41.65 7.72 -12.47
C ASN A 146 42.36 6.64 -11.62
N ASN A 147 41.62 5.97 -10.73
CA ASN A 147 42.16 4.99 -9.80
C ASN A 147 42.21 3.61 -10.48
N LYS A 148 43.42 3.12 -10.77
CA LYS A 148 43.67 1.88 -11.52
C LYS A 148 43.18 0.60 -10.82
N ASN A 149 42.79 0.68 -9.55
CA ASN A 149 42.27 -0.42 -8.74
C ASN A 149 40.72 -0.46 -8.68
N ARG A 150 40.05 -0.01 -9.74
CA ARG A 150 38.58 -0.11 -9.83
C ARG A 150 38.17 -1.58 -9.96
N LYS A 151 37.70 -2.17 -8.84
CA LYS A 151 36.97 -3.45 -8.87
C LYS A 151 35.87 -3.31 -9.92
N SER A 152 35.76 -4.27 -10.84
CA SER A 152 34.75 -4.25 -11.89
C SER A 152 33.40 -3.92 -11.28
N HIS A 153 32.86 -2.73 -11.59
CA HIS A 153 31.59 -2.27 -11.04
C HIS A 153 30.54 -3.36 -11.21
N ASP A 154 29.66 -3.53 -10.22
CA ASP A 154 28.60 -4.51 -10.30
C ASP A 154 27.48 -4.04 -11.25
N ARG A 155 27.81 -4.02 -12.55
CA ARG A 155 26.89 -3.79 -13.68
C ARG A 155 25.73 -4.77 -13.62
N ARG A 156 25.92 -5.95 -13.02
CA ARG A 156 24.87 -6.97 -12.90
C ARG A 156 23.74 -6.46 -12.02
N THR A 157 24.00 -5.76 -10.92
CA THR A 157 22.91 -5.23 -10.08
C THR A 157 22.00 -4.26 -10.84
N VAL A 158 22.54 -3.26 -11.55
CA VAL A 158 21.70 -2.31 -12.31
C VAL A 158 20.87 -3.03 -13.37
N LEU A 159 21.47 -3.99 -14.06
CA LEU A 159 20.77 -4.81 -15.06
C LEU A 159 19.67 -5.69 -14.44
N LEU A 160 19.84 -6.19 -13.22
CA LEU A 160 18.80 -6.94 -12.50
C LEU A 160 17.59 -6.05 -12.19
N TYR A 161 17.80 -4.84 -11.67
CA TYR A 161 16.70 -3.90 -11.43
C TYR A 161 15.96 -3.56 -12.72
N LEU A 162 16.68 -3.35 -13.82
CA LEU A 162 16.09 -3.06 -15.12
C LEU A 162 15.30 -4.23 -15.70
N ARG A 163 15.76 -5.47 -15.50
CA ARG A 163 15.02 -6.67 -15.92
C ARG A 163 13.67 -6.76 -15.19
N ASP A 164 13.66 -6.38 -13.92
CA ASP A 164 12.49 -6.52 -13.04
C ASP A 164 11.66 -5.24 -12.92
N ILE A 165 12.08 -4.17 -13.60
CA ILE A 165 11.53 -2.82 -13.44
C ILE A 165 10.02 -2.78 -13.67
N ARG A 166 9.50 -3.62 -14.57
CA ARG A 166 8.07 -3.71 -14.87
C ARG A 166 7.25 -3.99 -13.62
N TYR A 167 7.71 -4.87 -12.72
CA TYR A 167 6.94 -5.24 -11.52
C TYR A 167 6.92 -4.11 -10.49
N PHE A 168 8.04 -3.41 -10.35
CA PHE A 168 8.13 -2.24 -9.46
C PHE A 168 7.32 -1.06 -10.01
N MET A 169 7.38 -0.83 -11.33
CA MET A 169 6.59 0.22 -11.99
C MET A 169 5.09 -0.06 -11.91
N SER A 170 4.65 -1.31 -12.11
CA SER A 170 3.25 -1.70 -11.97
C SER A 170 2.68 -1.32 -10.59
N LEU A 171 3.43 -1.59 -9.52
CA LEU A 171 3.02 -1.24 -8.16
C LEU A 171 3.07 0.28 -7.92
N SER A 172 4.14 0.93 -8.37
CA SER A 172 4.34 2.38 -8.29
C SER A 172 3.23 3.19 -8.98
N LEU A 173 2.63 2.64 -10.05
CA LEU A 173 1.54 3.29 -10.80
C LEU A 173 0.24 3.42 -10.03
N HIS A 174 0.05 2.68 -8.93
CA HIS A 174 -1.17 2.76 -8.12
C HIS A 174 -0.87 3.24 -6.68
N PRO A 175 -0.77 4.57 -6.48
CA PRO A 175 -0.49 5.16 -5.17
C PRO A 175 -1.38 4.68 -4.01
N PRO A 176 -2.69 4.41 -4.19
CA PRO A 176 -3.51 3.85 -3.11
C PRO A 176 -3.04 2.47 -2.63
N SER A 177 -2.71 1.54 -3.54
CA SER A 177 -2.14 0.22 -3.22
C SER A 177 -0.83 0.37 -2.47
N LEU A 178 -0.01 1.33 -2.91
CA LEU A 178 1.29 1.59 -2.31
C LEU A 178 1.15 2.16 -0.90
N GLY A 179 0.20 3.08 -0.70
CA GLY A 179 -0.20 3.56 0.62
C GLY A 179 -0.64 2.41 1.52
N SER A 180 -1.44 1.49 0.98
CA SER A 180 -1.99 0.36 1.71
C SER A 180 -0.90 -0.53 2.29
N ILE A 181 0.10 -0.89 1.47
CA ILE A 181 1.24 -1.69 1.98
C ILE A 181 2.11 -0.89 2.94
N LEU A 182 2.36 0.41 2.70
CA LEU A 182 3.19 1.22 3.58
C LEU A 182 2.60 1.24 4.99
N TRP A 183 1.32 1.57 5.11
CA TRP A 183 0.63 1.66 6.41
C TRP A 183 0.33 0.31 7.06
N SER A 184 0.45 -0.80 6.33
CA SER A 184 0.40 -2.15 6.92
C SER A 184 1.49 -2.41 7.98
N ALA A 185 2.54 -1.59 8.02
CA ALA A 185 3.55 -1.59 9.10
C ALA A 185 2.94 -1.32 10.48
N LEU A 186 1.86 -0.54 10.53
CA LEU A 186 1.13 -0.22 11.76
C LEU A 186 0.05 -1.25 12.09
N TRP A 187 -0.24 -2.19 11.19
CA TRP A 187 -1.33 -3.14 11.31
C TRP A 187 -0.88 -4.53 11.79
N GLN A 188 -1.73 -5.19 12.58
CA GLN A 188 -1.56 -6.59 13.01
C GLN A 188 -2.87 -7.40 12.89
N PRO A 189 -2.78 -8.68 12.50
CA PRO A 189 -3.95 -9.52 12.23
C PRO A 189 -4.72 -9.93 13.48
N ASP A 190 -4.06 -9.98 14.64
CA ASP A 190 -4.62 -10.47 15.90
C ASP A 190 -5.04 -9.35 16.85
N ILE A 191 -5.04 -8.11 16.35
CA ILE A 191 -5.56 -6.93 17.05
C ILE A 191 -7.03 -6.75 16.65
N ASP A 192 -7.89 -6.88 17.66
CA ASP A 192 -9.31 -6.62 17.51
C ASP A 192 -9.59 -5.15 17.23
N CYS A 193 -10.63 -4.87 16.43
CA CYS A 193 -10.97 -3.53 15.99
C CYS A 193 -11.30 -2.57 17.14
N ASN A 194 -11.76 -3.06 18.28
CA ASN A 194 -11.98 -2.28 19.51
C ASN A 194 -10.68 -2.00 20.30
N LEU A 195 -9.55 -2.63 19.96
CA LEU A 195 -8.25 -2.50 20.62
C LEU A 195 -7.20 -1.80 19.75
N VAL A 196 -7.62 -1.16 18.67
CA VAL A 196 -6.72 -0.46 17.74
C VAL A 196 -6.06 0.76 18.38
N SER A 197 -6.81 1.55 19.16
CA SER A 197 -6.27 2.72 19.87
C SER A 197 -5.10 2.39 20.80
N PRO A 198 -5.20 1.44 21.75
CA PRO A 198 -4.07 1.09 22.61
C PRO A 198 -2.89 0.51 21.81
N TRP A 199 -3.16 -0.25 20.75
CA TRP A 199 -2.11 -0.75 19.85
C TRP A 199 -1.33 0.39 19.19
N LEU A 200 -2.01 1.33 18.54
CA LEU A 200 -1.37 2.47 17.87
C LEU A 200 -0.71 3.44 18.86
N ALA A 201 -1.30 3.64 20.03
CA ALA A 201 -0.70 4.45 21.10
C ALA A 201 0.63 3.86 21.57
N SER A 202 0.73 2.53 21.70
CA SER A 202 1.99 1.86 22.07
C SER A 202 3.07 2.07 21.00
N PHE A 203 2.69 1.99 19.73
CA PHE A 203 3.62 2.20 18.61
C PHE A 203 4.15 3.63 18.59
N ILE A 204 3.27 4.63 18.73
CA ILE A 204 3.69 6.03 18.78
C ILE A 204 4.54 6.33 20.00
N ASN A 205 4.20 5.81 21.17
CA ASN A 205 4.98 6.03 22.39
C ASN A 205 6.46 5.57 22.20
N VAL A 206 6.65 4.39 21.60
CA VAL A 206 8.00 3.89 21.28
C VAL A 206 8.71 4.77 20.26
N LEU A 207 8.01 5.26 19.24
CA LEU A 207 8.62 6.05 18.17
C LEU A 207 8.67 7.56 18.44
N ASP A 208 8.06 8.05 19.52
CA ASP A 208 7.84 9.49 19.73
C ASP A 208 9.16 10.27 19.70
N HIS A 209 10.17 9.77 20.41
CA HIS A 209 11.51 10.34 20.43
C HIS A 209 12.21 10.28 19.06
N ILE A 210 12.06 9.18 18.30
CA ILE A 210 12.64 9.03 16.94
C ILE A 210 12.02 10.04 15.97
N ILE A 211 10.70 10.21 16.07
CA ILE A 211 9.89 11.13 15.26
C ILE A 211 10.24 12.58 15.60
N ASN A 212 10.30 12.93 16.89
CA ASN A 212 10.62 14.29 17.36
C ASN A 212 12.06 14.71 17.02
N ASP A 213 13.02 13.81 17.24
CA ASP A 213 14.43 14.03 16.91
C ASP A 213 14.71 13.96 15.39
N ARG A 214 13.68 13.65 14.58
CA ARG A 214 13.77 13.48 13.11
C ARG A 214 14.85 12.46 12.71
N LYS A 215 15.03 11.41 13.50
CA LYS A 215 15.98 10.31 13.26
C LYS A 215 15.45 9.36 12.18
N LEU A 216 15.31 9.87 10.95
CA LEU A 216 14.70 9.19 9.82
C LEU A 216 15.32 7.82 9.53
N GLU A 217 16.65 7.72 9.60
CA GLU A 217 17.35 6.46 9.35
C GLU A 217 16.90 5.36 10.32
N ILE A 218 16.75 5.69 11.60
CA ILE A 218 16.25 4.76 12.62
C ILE A 218 14.80 4.42 12.34
N LEU A 219 13.97 5.42 12.01
CA LEU A 219 12.57 5.20 11.67
C LEU A 219 12.40 4.22 10.50
N VAL A 220 13.14 4.41 9.41
CA VAL A 220 13.12 3.48 8.25
C VAL A 220 13.55 2.09 8.66
N LYS A 221 14.62 1.96 9.47
CA LYS A 221 15.07 0.65 9.97
C LYS A 221 13.99 -0.03 10.81
N VAL A 222 13.33 0.69 11.71
CA VAL A 222 12.24 0.13 12.52
C VAL A 222 11.09 -0.34 11.64
N LEU A 223 10.66 0.46 10.66
CA LEU A 223 9.57 0.10 9.75
C LEU A 223 9.95 -1.10 8.86
N ALA A 224 11.19 -1.13 8.38
CA ALA A 224 11.71 -2.24 7.58
C ALA A 224 11.88 -3.53 8.41
N LEU A 225 12.27 -3.44 9.68
CA LEU A 225 12.31 -4.60 10.58
C LEU A 225 10.90 -5.08 10.93
N ARG A 226 9.94 -4.15 11.06
CA ARG A 226 8.55 -4.44 11.38
C ARG A 226 7.80 -5.17 10.27
N ARG A 227 8.02 -4.77 9.02
CA ARG A 227 7.46 -5.42 7.81
C ARG A 227 8.52 -5.44 6.69
N PRO A 228 9.43 -6.43 6.67
CA PRO A 228 10.51 -6.49 5.68
C PRO A 228 10.05 -6.46 4.22
N ARG A 229 8.88 -7.03 3.91
CA ARG A 229 8.32 -7.03 2.54
C ARG A 229 8.07 -5.63 2.00
N VAL A 230 7.83 -4.65 2.88
CA VAL A 230 7.50 -3.27 2.51
C VAL A 230 8.64 -2.29 2.84
N GLY A 231 9.66 -2.74 3.59
CA GLY A 231 10.78 -1.88 4.01
C GLY A 231 11.46 -1.11 2.87
N ILE A 232 11.56 -1.72 1.68
CA ILE A 232 12.13 -1.06 0.50
C ILE A 232 11.30 0.15 0.03
N TRP A 233 9.98 0.10 0.19
CA TRP A 233 9.07 1.19 -0.17
C TRP A 233 9.10 2.31 0.86
N TRP A 234 9.27 1.99 2.13
CA TRP A 234 9.55 3.00 3.15
C TRP A 234 10.87 3.73 2.87
N LEU A 235 11.93 2.99 2.57
CA LEU A 235 13.21 3.59 2.16
C LEU A 235 13.03 4.49 0.92
N ALA A 236 12.34 4.00 -0.11
CA ALA A 236 12.05 4.77 -1.32
C ALA A 236 11.31 6.08 -1.03
N LEU A 237 10.33 6.04 -0.11
CA LEU A 237 9.55 7.20 0.30
C LEU A 237 10.44 8.25 1.00
N PHE A 238 11.25 7.83 1.97
CA PHE A 238 12.10 8.74 2.75
C PHE A 238 13.28 9.31 1.96
N LEU A 239 13.75 8.62 0.91
CA LEU A 239 14.80 9.14 0.01
C LEU A 239 14.41 10.44 -0.70
N LEU A 240 13.12 10.74 -0.80
CA LEU A 240 12.62 11.98 -1.39
C LEU A 240 12.53 13.15 -0.39
N GLY A 241 12.88 12.93 0.88
CA GLY A 241 13.21 14.01 1.83
C GLY A 241 12.06 14.87 2.35
N ASP A 242 10.80 14.52 2.06
CA ASP A 242 9.65 15.29 2.56
C ASP A 242 9.29 14.86 3.99
N LEU A 243 9.43 15.78 4.94
CA LEU A 243 9.21 15.51 6.37
C LEU A 243 7.73 15.47 6.76
N GLU A 244 6.80 15.85 5.88
CA GLU A 244 5.35 15.80 6.15
C GLU A 244 4.88 14.39 6.51
N ILE A 245 5.55 13.36 5.99
CA ILE A 245 5.28 11.95 6.31
C ILE A 245 5.36 11.67 7.81
N ILE A 246 6.25 12.36 8.54
CA ILE A 246 6.40 12.20 9.99
C ILE A 246 5.10 12.60 10.70
N HIS A 247 4.46 13.68 10.25
CA HIS A 247 3.18 14.14 10.82
C HIS A 247 2.04 13.19 10.50
N TRP A 248 2.10 12.48 9.37
CA TRP A 248 1.09 11.49 8.99
C TRP A 248 1.05 10.31 9.96
N PHE A 249 2.18 9.86 10.51
CA PHE A 249 2.22 8.77 11.50
C PHE A 249 1.41 9.10 12.75
N ARG A 250 1.66 10.28 13.36
CA ARG A 250 0.93 10.72 14.56
C ARG A 250 -0.57 10.81 14.26
N ARG A 251 -0.91 11.46 13.15
CA ARG A 251 -2.31 11.64 12.77
C ARG A 251 -3.01 10.31 12.51
N TYR A 252 -2.35 9.39 11.83
CA TYR A 252 -2.88 8.07 11.57
C TYR A 252 -3.14 7.30 12.87
N ALA A 253 -2.18 7.33 13.81
CA ALA A 253 -2.34 6.67 15.09
C ALA A 253 -3.51 7.19 15.93
N GLU A 254 -3.84 8.47 15.78
CA GLU A 254 -4.96 9.08 16.49
C GLU A 254 -6.30 8.87 15.77
N THR A 255 -6.33 8.98 14.44
CA THR A 255 -7.57 9.15 13.66
C THR A 255 -7.78 8.12 12.54
N LEU A 256 -6.85 7.18 12.34
CA LEU A 256 -6.78 6.29 11.17
C LEU A 256 -6.76 7.02 9.81
N MET A 257 -6.36 8.29 9.82
CA MET A 257 -6.24 9.12 8.63
C MET A 257 -4.89 9.83 8.61
N GLU A 258 -4.21 9.79 7.46
CA GLU A 258 -2.91 10.42 7.27
C GLU A 258 -3.03 11.92 6.98
N LYS A 259 -4.11 12.34 6.30
CA LYS A 259 -4.37 13.73 5.91
C LYS A 259 -5.85 14.05 6.03
N ARG A 260 -6.19 15.29 6.44
CA ARG A 260 -7.58 15.74 6.55
C ARG A 260 -8.25 15.77 5.16
N ALA A 261 -9.53 15.39 5.10
CA ALA A 261 -10.34 15.47 3.88
C ALA A 261 -9.73 14.76 2.66
N SER A 262 -8.94 13.71 2.89
CA SER A 262 -8.35 12.86 1.86
C SER A 262 -8.79 11.41 2.08
N ALA A 263 -8.89 10.63 1.01
CA ALA A 263 -9.05 9.18 1.16
C ALA A 263 -7.89 8.60 1.98
N THR A 264 -8.21 7.67 2.87
CA THR A 264 -7.21 6.97 3.69
C THR A 264 -6.24 6.20 2.78
N LEU A 265 -4.96 6.24 3.14
CA LEU A 265 -3.95 5.44 2.46
C LEU A 265 -3.86 4.03 3.05
N SER A 266 -4.44 3.77 4.23
CA SER A 266 -4.39 2.46 4.87
C SER A 266 -5.54 1.53 4.50
N ALA A 267 -6.37 1.88 3.50
CA ALA A 267 -7.43 0.99 3.04
C ALA A 267 -6.80 -0.29 2.48
N PRO A 268 -7.16 -1.49 3.01
CA PRO A 268 -6.58 -2.74 2.53
C PRO A 268 -6.92 -2.96 1.06
N ASP A 269 -5.98 -3.54 0.34
CA ASP A 269 -6.09 -3.86 -1.07
C ASP A 269 -5.65 -5.31 -1.31
N PRO A 270 -6.60 -6.23 -1.57
CA PRO A 270 -6.29 -7.64 -1.73
C PRO A 270 -5.39 -7.91 -2.94
N VAL A 271 -5.44 -7.05 -3.98
CA VAL A 271 -4.60 -7.17 -5.18
C VAL A 271 -3.14 -6.94 -4.81
N VAL A 272 -2.84 -5.86 -4.08
CA VAL A 272 -1.46 -5.57 -3.68
C VAL A 272 -0.97 -6.51 -2.58
N SER A 273 -1.85 -6.93 -1.67
CA SER A 273 -1.55 -7.95 -0.67
C SER A 273 -1.09 -9.25 -1.34
N ALA A 274 -1.83 -9.74 -2.36
CA ALA A 274 -1.42 -10.90 -3.15
C ALA A 274 -0.12 -10.66 -3.93
N TRP A 275 0.03 -9.49 -4.57
CA TRP A 275 1.21 -9.15 -5.38
C TRP A 275 2.50 -9.09 -4.54
N THR A 276 2.44 -8.43 -3.39
CA THR A 276 3.60 -8.16 -2.53
C THR A 276 3.78 -9.22 -1.44
N GLY A 277 2.76 -10.03 -1.19
CA GLY A 277 2.62 -10.90 -0.02
C GLY A 277 2.57 -10.18 1.31
N SER A 278 2.34 -8.86 1.32
CA SER A 278 2.21 -8.06 2.53
C SER A 278 0.72 -7.99 2.90
N LYS A 279 0.32 -8.81 3.87
CA LYS A 279 -1.05 -8.82 4.38
C LYS A 279 -1.37 -7.49 5.07
N GLN A 280 -2.61 -7.05 4.91
CA GLN A 280 -3.13 -5.74 5.33
C GLN A 280 -4.45 -5.85 6.09
N SER A 281 -5.10 -7.01 6.01
CA SER A 281 -6.39 -7.28 6.60
C SER A 281 -6.44 -8.69 7.20
N PHE A 282 -7.33 -8.88 8.17
CA PHE A 282 -7.72 -10.22 8.59
C PHE A 282 -8.23 -11.04 7.40
N LEU A 283 -8.84 -10.40 6.40
CA LEU A 283 -9.35 -11.05 5.18
C LEU A 283 -8.25 -11.72 4.35
N ASP A 284 -6.98 -11.33 4.52
CA ASP A 284 -5.82 -11.98 3.87
C ASP A 284 -5.41 -13.30 4.54
N TYR A 285 -6.10 -13.71 5.60
CA TYR A 285 -5.91 -14.97 6.29
C TYR A 285 -7.05 -15.93 5.99
N ASP A 286 -6.73 -17.22 6.02
CA ASP A 286 -7.71 -18.28 5.90
C ASP A 286 -8.60 -18.34 7.16
N LYS A 287 -9.73 -19.03 7.01
CA LYS A 287 -10.71 -19.23 8.09
C LYS A 287 -10.06 -19.95 9.27
N THR A 288 -10.41 -19.54 10.49
CA THR A 288 -9.75 -20.06 11.70
C THR A 288 -10.12 -21.50 12.04
N LYS A 289 -11.37 -21.90 11.76
CA LYS A 289 -11.89 -23.24 12.05
C LYS A 289 -13.13 -23.60 11.23
N GLN A 290 -13.53 -24.87 11.27
CA GLN A 290 -14.82 -25.34 10.76
C GLN A 290 -15.90 -25.26 11.84
N TYR A 291 -17.12 -24.97 11.41
CA TYR A 291 -18.29 -24.83 12.27
C TYR A 291 -19.34 -25.84 11.80
N LYS A 292 -19.60 -26.89 12.58
CA LYS A 292 -20.52 -27.99 12.20
C LYS A 292 -21.68 -28.15 13.18
N GLY A 293 -21.52 -27.66 14.41
CA GLY A 293 -22.54 -27.70 15.45
C GLY A 293 -23.43 -26.47 15.41
N LEU A 294 -24.74 -26.67 15.61
CA LEU A 294 -25.72 -25.56 15.78
C LEU A 294 -25.40 -24.64 16.96
N ASN A 295 -24.67 -25.16 17.95
CA ASN A 295 -24.23 -24.43 19.13
C ASN A 295 -22.79 -23.88 19.00
N ASP A 296 -22.15 -24.06 17.85
CA ASP A 296 -20.81 -23.54 17.64
C ASP A 296 -20.84 -22.00 17.69
N LEU A 297 -19.83 -21.44 18.36
CA LEU A 297 -19.60 -20.00 18.39
C LEU A 297 -18.75 -19.61 17.18
N VAL A 298 -19.41 -19.06 16.18
CA VAL A 298 -18.83 -18.49 14.95
C VAL A 298 -18.14 -17.17 15.26
N SER A 299 -16.84 -17.07 14.97
CA SER A 299 -16.14 -15.80 15.13
C SER A 299 -16.70 -14.78 14.15
N ARG A 300 -16.83 -13.51 14.56
CA ARG A 300 -17.28 -12.45 13.65
C ARG A 300 -16.31 -12.26 12.48
N GLU A 301 -15.04 -12.57 12.71
CA GLU A 301 -14.00 -12.62 11.68
C GLU A 301 -14.35 -13.59 10.56
N ASP A 302 -14.63 -14.86 10.90
CA ASP A 302 -14.95 -15.88 9.91
C ASP A 302 -16.30 -15.63 9.24
N LEU A 303 -17.28 -15.09 9.99
CA LEU A 303 -18.57 -14.70 9.44
C LEU A 303 -18.42 -13.61 8.37
N LEU A 304 -17.74 -12.51 8.69
CA LEU A 304 -17.55 -11.40 7.74
C LEU A 304 -16.69 -11.83 6.55
N ARG A 305 -15.71 -12.71 6.76
CA ARG A 305 -14.95 -13.33 5.67
C ARG A 305 -15.87 -14.13 4.75
N CYS A 306 -16.73 -14.99 5.30
CA CYS A 306 -17.69 -15.77 4.50
C CYS A 306 -18.68 -14.88 3.75
N ARG A 307 -19.16 -13.79 4.36
CA ARG A 307 -20.02 -12.80 3.67
C ARG A 307 -19.29 -12.14 2.50
N LEU A 308 -18.00 -11.80 2.62
CA LEU A 308 -17.20 -11.31 1.50
C LEU A 308 -17.08 -12.36 0.39
N VAL A 309 -16.81 -13.63 0.74
CA VAL A 309 -16.71 -14.73 -0.24
C VAL A 309 -18.01 -14.89 -1.00
N PHE A 310 -19.11 -14.93 -0.28
CA PHE A 310 -20.45 -15.08 -0.83
C PHE A 310 -20.79 -13.90 -1.77
N ASN A 311 -20.52 -12.68 -1.32
CA ASN A 311 -20.77 -11.45 -2.05
C ASN A 311 -19.60 -11.01 -2.94
N SER A 312 -18.80 -11.94 -3.48
CA SER A 312 -17.51 -11.83 -4.22
C SER A 312 -17.27 -10.63 -5.17
N GLN A 313 -18.25 -9.76 -5.42
CA GLN A 313 -18.18 -8.52 -6.20
C GLN A 313 -18.18 -7.23 -5.35
N ASP A 314 -18.47 -7.30 -4.04
CA ASP A 314 -18.66 -6.09 -3.25
C ASP A 314 -17.35 -5.58 -2.60
N ARG A 315 -16.72 -4.63 -3.30
CA ARG A 315 -15.54 -3.88 -2.81
C ARG A 315 -15.79 -3.19 -1.47
N TYR A 316 -17.05 -3.00 -1.07
CA TYR A 316 -17.41 -2.45 0.22
C TYR A 316 -16.87 -3.31 1.37
N PHE A 317 -16.91 -4.64 1.30
CA PHE A 317 -16.40 -5.51 2.37
C PHE A 317 -14.87 -5.62 2.39
N ALA A 318 -14.23 -5.45 1.23
CA ALA A 318 -12.78 -5.55 1.08
C ALA A 318 -12.01 -4.46 1.82
N SER A 319 -12.68 -3.39 2.31
CA SER A 319 -12.03 -2.27 3.01
C SER A 319 -11.82 -2.50 4.52
N LEU A 320 -12.26 -3.63 5.10
CA LEU A 320 -12.01 -3.92 6.51
C LEU A 320 -10.58 -4.43 6.71
N SER A 321 -9.81 -3.82 7.60
CA SER A 321 -8.43 -4.25 7.93
C SER A 321 -8.33 -4.96 9.29
N TRP A 322 -8.85 -4.34 10.34
CA TRP A 322 -8.76 -4.84 11.71
C TRP A 322 -9.72 -5.99 12.02
N ARG A 323 -9.32 -6.88 12.94
CA ARG A 323 -10.07 -8.11 13.23
C ARG A 323 -11.40 -7.80 13.93
N PRO A 324 -12.53 -8.33 13.46
CA PRO A 324 -13.81 -8.23 14.17
C PRO A 324 -13.77 -8.97 15.52
N PHE A 325 -14.27 -8.35 16.59
CA PHE A 325 -14.28 -8.99 17.92
C PHE A 325 -15.55 -9.82 18.20
N GLY A 326 -15.37 -10.85 19.00
CA GLY A 326 -16.46 -11.66 19.56
C GLY A 326 -17.05 -12.68 18.58
N HIS A 327 -18.17 -13.26 19.01
CA HIS A 327 -18.77 -14.43 18.36
C HIS A 327 -20.28 -14.29 18.21
N ILE A 328 -20.85 -15.08 17.32
CA ILE A 328 -22.28 -15.33 17.12
C ILE A 328 -22.54 -16.84 17.19
N ALA A 329 -23.67 -17.26 17.72
CA ALA A 329 -24.05 -18.68 17.68
C ALA A 329 -24.42 -19.07 16.23
N MET A 330 -23.99 -20.24 15.77
CA MET A 330 -24.24 -20.75 14.41
C MET A 330 -25.74 -20.73 14.04
N ARG A 331 -26.63 -21.08 14.99
CA ARG A 331 -28.09 -20.99 14.80
C ARG A 331 -28.63 -19.59 14.46
N ASN A 332 -27.87 -18.53 14.74
CA ASN A 332 -28.23 -17.13 14.45
C ASN A 332 -27.52 -16.61 13.20
N VAL A 333 -26.77 -17.46 12.50
CA VAL A 333 -26.10 -17.14 11.23
C VAL A 333 -27.00 -17.53 10.07
N GLU A 334 -26.94 -16.75 8.99
CA GLU A 334 -27.67 -16.97 7.74
C GLU A 334 -27.35 -18.36 7.15
N LEU A 335 -28.40 -19.12 6.79
CA LEU A 335 -28.28 -20.49 6.29
C LEU A 335 -27.43 -20.57 5.01
N GLU A 336 -27.45 -19.52 4.19
CA GLU A 336 -26.68 -19.38 2.96
C GLU A 336 -25.17 -19.44 3.19
N LEU A 337 -24.71 -19.05 4.39
CA LEU A 337 -23.29 -19.03 4.74
C LEU A 337 -22.81 -20.34 5.36
N TRP A 338 -23.72 -21.25 5.74
CA TRP A 338 -23.37 -22.50 6.43
C TRP A 338 -22.43 -23.38 5.61
N PRO A 339 -22.63 -23.61 4.30
CA PRO A 339 -21.71 -24.43 3.51
C PRO A 339 -20.26 -23.92 3.54
N TYR A 340 -20.07 -22.59 3.58
CA TYR A 340 -18.75 -21.97 3.66
C TYR A 340 -18.15 -22.09 5.07
N LEU A 341 -18.98 -21.97 6.11
CA LEU A 341 -18.54 -22.10 7.51
C LEU A 341 -18.20 -23.55 7.87
N GLU A 342 -18.90 -24.52 7.30
CA GLU A 342 -18.69 -25.97 7.49
C GLU A 342 -17.48 -26.50 6.71
N SER A 343 -17.19 -25.90 5.55
CA SER A 343 -16.14 -26.37 4.64
C SER A 343 -14.75 -25.84 5.00
N ASP A 344 -13.71 -26.52 4.51
CA ASP A 344 -12.37 -25.95 4.41
C ASP A 344 -12.19 -25.30 3.05
N TYR A 345 -11.74 -24.06 3.02
CA TYR A 345 -11.40 -23.36 1.79
C TYR A 345 -10.29 -22.36 2.05
N THR A 346 -9.46 -22.15 1.03
CA THR A 346 -8.33 -21.21 1.09
C THR A 346 -8.34 -20.32 -0.14
N PHE A 347 -7.99 -19.06 0.02
CA PHE A 347 -7.82 -18.15 -1.11
C PHE A 347 -6.38 -18.22 -1.63
N VAL A 348 -6.25 -18.67 -2.87
CA VAL A 348 -4.96 -18.72 -3.55
C VAL A 348 -4.94 -17.71 -4.67
N TYR A 349 -3.91 -16.87 -4.66
CA TYR A 349 -3.63 -15.98 -5.78
C TYR A 349 -3.27 -16.81 -7.03
N ASP A 350 -3.98 -16.54 -8.13
CA ASP A 350 -3.75 -17.19 -9.43
C ASP A 350 -2.91 -16.31 -10.38
N SER A 351 -3.48 -15.18 -10.82
CA SER A 351 -2.85 -14.33 -11.84
C SER A 351 -3.41 -12.90 -11.88
N PHE A 352 -2.71 -12.02 -12.61
CA PHE A 352 -3.16 -10.69 -12.98
C PHE A 352 -3.41 -10.62 -14.49
N ALA A 353 -4.58 -10.08 -14.85
CA ALA A 353 -4.95 -9.81 -16.23
C ALA A 353 -4.78 -8.31 -16.56
N TRP A 354 -3.98 -8.02 -17.58
CA TRP A 354 -3.74 -6.68 -18.09
C TRP A 354 -4.70 -6.39 -19.23
N TYR A 355 -5.47 -5.31 -19.11
CA TYR A 355 -6.39 -4.86 -20.14
C TYR A 355 -5.92 -3.54 -20.76
N GLN A 356 -6.08 -3.41 -22.07
CA GLN A 356 -5.87 -2.15 -22.79
C GLN A 356 -7.12 -1.85 -23.61
N ASN A 357 -7.75 -0.70 -23.34
CA ASN A 357 -8.99 -0.28 -24.01
C ASN A 357 -10.09 -1.37 -23.97
N GLY A 358 -10.24 -2.03 -22.82
CA GLY A 358 -11.21 -3.11 -22.60
C GLY A 358 -10.83 -4.47 -23.17
N LYS A 359 -9.71 -4.59 -23.91
CA LYS A 359 -9.24 -5.86 -24.46
C LYS A 359 -8.16 -6.47 -23.57
N LEU A 360 -8.27 -7.78 -23.30
CA LEU A 360 -7.23 -8.53 -22.60
C LEU A 360 -5.94 -8.49 -23.44
N LEU A 361 -4.90 -7.90 -22.87
CA LEU A 361 -3.60 -7.77 -23.51
C LEU A 361 -2.68 -8.92 -23.11
N HIS A 362 -2.59 -9.23 -21.81
CA HIS A 362 -1.67 -10.22 -21.28
C HIS A 362 -2.09 -10.70 -19.89
N VAL A 363 -1.80 -11.94 -19.55
CA VAL A 363 -1.96 -12.49 -18.20
C VAL A 363 -0.59 -12.79 -17.63
N SER A 364 -0.32 -12.28 -16.43
CA SER A 364 0.96 -12.41 -15.72
C SER A 364 0.72 -13.08 -14.37
N ARG A 365 1.62 -13.97 -13.94
CA ARG A 365 1.58 -14.57 -12.61
C ARG A 365 2.28 -13.73 -11.55
N GLY A 366 2.80 -12.55 -11.91
CA GLY A 366 3.46 -11.63 -11.00
C GLY A 366 4.91 -12.05 -10.66
N PHE A 367 5.63 -11.15 -9.98
CA PHE A 367 7.08 -11.27 -9.77
C PHE A 367 7.52 -12.59 -9.12
N ARG A 368 6.82 -13.01 -8.05
CA ARG A 368 7.20 -14.18 -7.26
C ARG A 368 7.06 -15.48 -8.06
N SER A 369 5.93 -15.64 -8.74
CA SER A 369 5.62 -16.83 -9.52
C SER A 369 6.47 -16.91 -10.80
N GLU A 370 6.64 -15.79 -11.52
CA GLU A 370 7.37 -15.76 -12.79
C GLU A 370 8.89 -15.85 -12.63
N THR A 371 9.44 -15.37 -11.52
CA THR A 371 10.89 -15.32 -11.32
C THR A 371 11.41 -16.38 -10.35
N GLY A 372 10.52 -17.09 -9.65
CA GLY A 372 10.85 -18.03 -8.57
C GLY A 372 11.47 -17.37 -7.32
N ARG A 373 11.80 -16.08 -7.38
CA ARG A 373 12.44 -15.35 -6.29
C ARG A 373 11.37 -14.91 -5.28
N HIS A 374 11.31 -15.64 -4.18
CA HIS A 374 10.44 -15.30 -3.06
C HIS A 374 11.08 -15.75 -1.75
N VAL A 375 10.90 -14.94 -0.70
CA VAL A 375 11.23 -15.33 0.66
C VAL A 375 9.96 -15.90 1.27
N LYS A 376 9.93 -17.21 1.51
CA LYS A 376 8.76 -17.92 2.05
C LYS A 376 8.41 -17.42 3.46
N CYS A 377 9.38 -17.47 4.35
CA CYS A 377 9.23 -17.10 5.76
C CYS A 377 9.75 -15.68 5.95
N VAL A 378 8.84 -14.69 5.95
CA VAL A 378 9.17 -13.33 6.38
C VAL A 378 8.38 -13.05 7.66
N PRO A 379 9.05 -12.66 8.76
CA PRO A 379 8.41 -12.39 10.05
C PRO A 379 7.72 -11.03 10.01
N ASP A 380 6.64 -10.93 9.23
CA ASP A 380 5.88 -9.70 9.09
C ASP A 380 4.89 -9.48 10.27
N ASP A 381 4.54 -10.53 11.01
CA ASP A 381 3.63 -10.47 12.16
C ASP A 381 4.40 -10.66 13.47
N LEU A 382 4.02 -9.87 14.46
CA LEU A 382 4.71 -9.80 15.75
C LEU A 382 4.14 -10.85 16.69
N GLU A 383 5.02 -11.52 17.42
CA GLU A 383 4.58 -12.34 18.55
C GLU A 383 4.03 -11.46 19.66
N ARG A 384 2.81 -11.75 20.12
CA ARG A 384 2.24 -11.09 21.28
C ARG A 384 2.93 -11.56 22.55
N ARG A 385 3.68 -10.64 23.17
CA ARG A 385 4.18 -10.82 24.52
C ARG A 385 3.21 -10.18 25.50
N ARG A 386 2.74 -10.95 26.48
CA ARG A 386 2.09 -10.36 27.65
C ARG A 386 3.19 -9.78 28.52
N SER A 387 3.05 -8.53 28.93
CA SER A 387 3.93 -7.97 29.96
C SER A 387 3.67 -8.75 31.25
N GLU A 388 4.71 -9.36 31.82
CA GLU A 388 4.63 -10.01 33.14
C GLU A 388 4.50 -8.97 34.25
N THR A 389 4.94 -7.74 33.98
CA THR A 389 4.75 -6.56 34.84
C THR A 389 3.46 -5.84 34.46
N ASN A 390 2.51 -5.79 35.40
CA ASN A 390 1.40 -4.86 35.31
C ASN A 390 1.92 -3.42 35.30
N CYS A 391 1.24 -2.53 34.56
CA CYS A 391 1.50 -1.10 34.67
C CYS A 391 1.40 -0.67 36.15
N HIS A 392 2.32 0.18 36.60
CA HIS A 392 2.29 0.70 37.97
C HIS A 392 0.92 1.30 38.30
N ALA A 393 0.42 1.06 39.52
CA ALA A 393 -0.82 1.66 39.99
C ALA A 393 -0.72 3.20 39.85
N GLY A 394 -1.65 3.81 39.10
CA GLY A 394 -1.63 5.25 38.77
C GLY A 394 -1.08 5.60 37.38
N CYS A 395 -0.67 4.62 36.56
CA CYS A 395 -0.25 4.87 35.19
C CYS A 395 -1.45 5.20 34.29
N HIS A 396 -1.80 6.48 34.22
CA HIS A 396 -2.79 7.00 33.28
C HIS A 396 -2.13 7.21 31.91
N HIS A 397 -2.40 6.30 30.98
CA HIS A 397 -2.11 6.53 29.58
C HIS A 397 -3.27 7.31 28.98
N ASP A 398 -3.02 8.52 28.49
CA ASP A 398 -4.01 9.32 27.75
C ASP A 398 -4.19 8.74 26.34
N ILE A 399 -4.96 7.65 26.24
CA ILE A 399 -5.19 6.93 24.97
C ILE A 399 -6.45 7.49 24.32
N LYS A 400 -6.26 8.15 23.18
CA LYS A 400 -7.37 8.58 22.31
C LYS A 400 -8.09 7.36 21.73
N LEU A 401 -9.38 7.21 22.05
CA LEU A 401 -10.20 6.05 21.65
C LEU A 401 -10.72 6.10 20.20
N GLU A 402 -10.46 7.19 19.47
CA GLU A 402 -11.04 7.44 18.15
C GLU A 402 -10.73 6.34 17.12
N SER A 403 -9.51 5.80 17.10
CA SER A 403 -9.14 4.73 16.16
C SER A 403 -9.87 3.41 16.44
N SER A 404 -10.00 3.02 17.71
CA SER A 404 -10.83 1.87 18.13
C SER A 404 -12.30 2.07 17.79
N ARG A 405 -12.81 3.29 17.98
CA ARG A 405 -14.16 3.68 17.59
C ARG A 405 -14.33 3.47 16.09
N ILE A 406 -13.58 4.19 15.24
CA ILE A 406 -13.66 4.15 13.76
C ILE A 406 -13.65 2.71 13.24
N SER A 407 -12.71 1.90 13.73
CA SER A 407 -12.55 0.50 13.31
C SER A 407 -13.76 -0.36 13.71
N THR A 408 -14.33 -0.11 14.88
CA THR A 408 -15.53 -0.82 15.34
C THR A 408 -16.76 -0.44 14.53
N LEU A 409 -16.97 0.85 14.23
CA LEU A 409 -18.08 1.25 13.38
C LEU A 409 -17.95 0.66 11.99
N ASN A 410 -16.74 0.63 11.42
CA ASN A 410 -16.51 -0.02 10.14
C ASN A 410 -16.93 -1.50 10.21
N MET A 411 -16.54 -2.22 11.26
CA MET A 411 -16.98 -3.61 11.48
C MET A 411 -18.51 -3.70 11.60
N LEU A 412 -19.14 -2.88 12.45
CA LEU A 412 -20.60 -2.90 12.66
C LEU A 412 -21.35 -2.61 11.36
N SER A 413 -20.88 -1.63 10.59
CA SER A 413 -21.48 -1.23 9.31
C SER A 413 -21.51 -2.36 8.30
N ARG A 414 -20.60 -3.34 8.41
CA ARG A 414 -20.58 -4.55 7.58
C ARG A 414 -21.36 -5.68 8.22
N ALA A 415 -21.37 -5.76 9.55
CA ALA A 415 -22.10 -6.77 10.29
C ALA A 415 -23.63 -6.63 10.19
N ILE A 416 -24.16 -5.43 9.96
CA ILE A 416 -25.60 -5.21 9.74
C ILE A 416 -26.14 -5.82 8.44
N TYR A 417 -25.27 -6.12 7.47
CA TYR A 417 -25.68 -6.74 6.22
C TYR A 417 -25.76 -8.25 6.36
N ASP A 418 -26.87 -8.84 5.91
CA ASP A 418 -26.97 -10.27 5.72
C ASP A 418 -26.36 -10.73 4.38
N ALA A 419 -26.37 -12.05 4.14
CA ALA A 419 -25.87 -12.66 2.91
C ALA A 419 -26.62 -12.17 1.65
N THR A 420 -27.87 -11.72 1.77
CA THR A 420 -28.70 -11.25 0.66
C THR A 420 -28.59 -9.74 0.41
N GLY A 421 -27.80 -9.03 1.23
CA GLY A 421 -27.62 -7.59 1.17
C GLY A 421 -28.68 -6.79 1.96
N GLY A 422 -29.57 -7.47 2.69
CA GLY A 422 -30.51 -6.85 3.62
C GLY A 422 -29.78 -6.23 4.80
N ARG A 423 -30.22 -5.04 5.24
CA ARG A 423 -29.61 -4.31 6.36
C ARG A 423 -30.50 -4.37 7.59
N HIS A 424 -30.05 -5.06 8.63
CA HIS A 424 -30.79 -5.13 9.89
C HIS A 424 -29.84 -5.21 11.10
N TRP A 425 -30.16 -4.47 12.19
CA TRP A 425 -29.29 -4.44 13.38
C TRP A 425 -29.14 -5.80 14.04
N ALA A 426 -30.19 -6.63 14.03
CA ALA A 426 -30.13 -7.98 14.59
C ALA A 426 -29.02 -8.85 13.96
N ASN A 427 -28.61 -8.55 12.73
CA ASN A 427 -27.54 -9.27 12.02
C ASN A 427 -26.16 -9.07 12.68
N THR A 428 -26.01 -8.02 13.50
CA THR A 428 -24.78 -7.79 14.29
C THR A 428 -24.66 -8.74 15.49
N ALA A 429 -25.81 -9.32 15.92
CA ALA A 429 -25.96 -10.04 17.17
C ALA A 429 -25.36 -9.31 18.39
N LEU A 430 -25.44 -7.98 18.39
CA LEU A 430 -25.10 -7.13 19.52
C LEU A 430 -26.38 -6.60 20.17
N PRO A 431 -26.39 -6.42 21.51
CA PRO A 431 -27.54 -5.85 22.20
C PRO A 431 -27.96 -4.53 21.57
N ALA A 432 -29.26 -4.34 21.35
CA ALA A 432 -29.84 -3.21 20.59
C ALA A 432 -29.73 -1.83 21.26
N THR A 433 -28.87 -1.65 22.26
CA THR A 433 -28.72 -0.37 22.96
C THR A 433 -27.27 0.07 22.97
N SER A 434 -27.00 1.19 22.28
CA SER A 434 -25.75 1.97 22.38
C SER A 434 -25.34 2.25 23.83
N ARG A 435 -26.32 2.29 24.75
CA ARG A 435 -26.13 2.41 26.21
C ARG A 435 -25.30 1.30 26.85
N GLN A 436 -25.20 0.11 26.27
CA GLN A 436 -24.40 -1.00 26.82
C GLN A 436 -22.93 -0.97 26.37
N HIS A 437 -22.60 -0.19 25.33
CA HIS A 437 -21.23 0.00 24.87
C HIS A 437 -20.74 1.39 25.28
N TRP A 438 -20.46 1.55 26.58
CA TRP A 438 -20.04 2.82 27.20
C TRP A 438 -18.93 3.57 26.46
N TRP A 439 -18.01 2.85 25.81
CA TRP A 439 -16.88 3.42 25.05
C TRP A 439 -17.27 3.94 23.65
N LEU A 440 -18.45 3.57 23.14
CA LEU A 440 -19.07 4.06 21.90
C LEU A 440 -20.13 5.14 22.14
N ARG A 441 -20.38 5.51 23.41
CA ARG A 441 -21.36 6.53 23.79
C ARG A 441 -21.03 7.89 23.15
N ASP A 442 -22.06 8.60 22.71
CA ASP A 442 -22.01 9.95 22.12
C ASP A 442 -21.23 10.06 20.81
N TRP A 443 -21.09 8.95 20.08
CA TRP A 443 -20.39 8.95 18.79
C TRP A 443 -21.37 9.04 17.61
N GLU A 444 -21.30 10.16 16.87
CA GLU A 444 -22.25 10.59 15.85
C GLU A 444 -22.58 9.54 14.76
N GLY A 445 -21.66 8.61 14.48
CA GLY A 445 -21.87 7.55 13.48
C GLY A 445 -22.97 6.54 13.85
N LEU A 446 -23.21 6.32 15.14
CA LEU A 446 -24.22 5.36 15.64
C LEU A 446 -25.65 5.95 15.63
N ASP A 447 -25.78 7.25 15.96
CA ASP A 447 -27.09 7.94 16.00
C ASP A 447 -27.73 8.02 14.60
N SER A 448 -26.92 8.09 13.55
CA SER A 448 -27.38 8.00 12.15
C SER A 448 -28.07 6.68 11.84
N TRP A 449 -27.66 5.59 12.49
CA TRP A 449 -28.24 4.27 12.30
C TRP A 449 -29.49 4.07 13.14
N ASP A 450 -29.51 4.52 14.39
CA ASP A 450 -30.72 4.48 15.24
C ASP A 450 -31.90 5.27 14.63
N THR A 451 -31.61 6.37 13.93
CA THR A 451 -32.63 7.17 13.23
C THR A 451 -33.14 6.43 11.97
N SER A 452 -32.24 5.75 11.23
CA SER A 452 -32.62 4.87 10.12
C SER A 452 -33.40 3.63 10.57
N ILE A 453 -33.11 3.10 11.75
CA ILE A 453 -33.81 1.94 12.34
C ILE A 453 -35.24 2.31 12.69
N LYS A 454 -35.50 3.52 13.20
CA LYS A 454 -36.88 4.00 13.44
C LYS A 454 -37.66 4.18 12.14
N LEU A 455 -37.05 4.79 11.13
CA LEU A 455 -37.66 5.00 9.81
C LEU A 455 -37.87 3.68 9.05
N ASN A 456 -36.93 2.74 9.15
CA ASN A 456 -37.04 1.42 8.55
C ASN A 456 -38.00 0.52 9.33
N HIS A 457 -38.13 0.61 10.65
CA HIS A 457 -39.18 -0.12 11.38
C HIS A 457 -40.58 0.33 10.96
N GLU A 458 -40.78 1.62 10.69
CA GLU A 458 -42.05 2.14 10.16
C GLU A 458 -42.29 1.69 8.71
N ALA A 459 -41.24 1.63 7.88
CA ALA A 459 -41.33 1.15 6.50
C ALA A 459 -41.43 -0.39 6.38
N ASP A 460 -40.78 -1.15 7.25
CA ASP A 460 -40.78 -2.61 7.31
C ASP A 460 -42.10 -3.14 7.90
N ASN A 461 -42.71 -2.41 8.84
CA ASN A 461 -44.09 -2.69 9.26
C ASN A 461 -45.10 -2.47 8.11
N ALA A 462 -44.80 -1.57 7.15
CA ALA A 462 -45.58 -1.40 5.93
C ALA A 462 -45.21 -2.42 4.83
N ALA A 463 -43.97 -2.91 4.80
CA ALA A 463 -43.46 -3.90 3.84
C ALA A 463 -43.65 -5.36 4.28
N ALA A 464 -43.99 -5.62 5.54
CA ALA A 464 -44.38 -6.93 6.09
C ALA A 464 -45.65 -7.52 5.43
N ALA A 465 -46.31 -6.77 4.54
CA ALA A 465 -47.35 -7.25 3.64
C ALA A 465 -46.82 -7.82 2.32
N ARG A 466 -45.50 -8.07 2.17
CA ARG A 466 -44.99 -8.80 0.99
C ARG A 466 -45.19 -10.31 1.16
N PRO A 467 -45.88 -10.98 0.23
CA PRO A 467 -46.10 -12.40 0.33
C PRO A 467 -44.75 -13.16 0.32
N PRO A 468 -44.65 -14.28 1.04
CA PRO A 468 -43.45 -15.11 1.06
C PRO A 468 -43.01 -15.48 -0.35
N SER A 469 -41.69 -15.59 -0.55
CA SER A 469 -41.13 -15.88 -1.87
C SER A 469 -41.70 -17.18 -2.44
N ARG A 470 -41.90 -17.22 -3.76
CA ARG A 470 -42.45 -18.39 -4.45
C ARG A 470 -41.64 -19.66 -4.16
N PHE A 471 -40.33 -19.50 -3.97
CA PHE A 471 -39.42 -20.58 -3.54
C PHE A 471 -39.76 -21.12 -2.15
N LEU A 472 -40.01 -20.26 -1.16
CA LEU A 472 -40.39 -20.67 0.18
C LEU A 472 -41.75 -21.38 0.18
N LEU A 473 -42.71 -20.87 -0.61
CA LEU A 473 -44.02 -21.51 -0.79
C LEU A 473 -43.93 -22.88 -1.47
N ASP A 474 -43.07 -23.02 -2.48
CA ASP A 474 -42.84 -24.30 -3.16
C ASP A 474 -42.07 -25.29 -2.28
N TRP A 475 -41.15 -24.82 -1.44
CA TRP A 475 -40.44 -25.66 -0.46
C TRP A 475 -41.40 -26.16 0.64
N ILE A 476 -42.27 -25.30 1.18
CA ILE A 476 -43.29 -25.68 2.17
C ILE A 476 -44.26 -26.72 1.56
N ARG A 477 -44.68 -26.55 0.30
CA ARG A 477 -45.54 -27.53 -0.38
C ARG A 477 -44.87 -28.89 -0.58
N ARG A 478 -43.55 -28.91 -0.84
CA ARG A 478 -42.80 -30.16 -0.97
C ARG A 478 -42.68 -30.89 0.36
N GLN A 479 -42.41 -30.16 1.45
CA GLN A 479 -42.33 -30.73 2.80
C GLN A 479 -43.68 -31.29 3.29
N THR A 480 -44.81 -30.66 2.94
CA THR A 480 -46.15 -31.18 3.28
C THR A 480 -46.57 -32.37 2.41
N GLN A 481 -46.10 -32.44 1.15
CA GLN A 481 -46.33 -33.61 0.28
C GLN A 481 -45.51 -34.83 0.74
N ASP A 482 -44.25 -34.64 1.15
CA ASP A 482 -43.41 -35.73 1.67
C ASP A 482 -43.88 -36.25 3.04
N SER A 483 -44.59 -35.42 3.82
CA SER A 483 -45.20 -35.81 5.09
C SER A 483 -46.53 -36.57 4.92
N GLN A 484 -47.21 -36.43 3.77
CA GLN A 484 -48.46 -37.14 3.45
C GLN A 484 -48.24 -38.44 2.66
N ALA A 485 -47.04 -38.68 2.14
CA ALA A 485 -46.67 -39.92 1.45
C ALA A 485 -46.13 -41.01 2.42
N ASN A 486 -45.97 -40.71 3.71
CA ASN A 486 -45.45 -41.61 4.74
C ASN A 486 -46.45 -41.85 5.91
N VAL A 487 -47.76 -41.80 5.63
CA VAL A 487 -48.82 -42.29 6.54
C VAL A 487 -49.63 -43.36 5.85
#